data_AF-A0AAN7Q4T6-F1
#
_entry.id   AF-A0AAN7Q4T6-F1
#
_cell.length_a   1.000
_cell.length_b   1.000
_cell.length_c   1.000
_cell.angle_alpha   90.00
_cell.angle_beta   90.00
_cell.angle_gamma   90.00
#
_symmetry.space_group_name_H-M   'P 1'
#
loop_
_entity.id
_entity.type
_entity.pdbx_description
1 polymer ?
#
loop_
_entity_poly.entity_id
_entity_poly.type
_entity_poly.pdbx_seq_one_letter_code
_entity_poly.pdbx_strand_id
1 'polypeptide(L)'
;MQIMDEASLPQFIKQDGSGSGSGSGSSHRSGQKKENCYSLDHPFHQELYNYIKEQYQEREHVQPIRQGSVHVSVPDLPQEGTEIAKTIKLELQKLENTD
;
A
#
# COMPACT_ATOMS: atom_id res chain seq x y z
N MET A 1 12.76 8.91 14.51
CA MET A 1 11.47 9.41 14.01
C MET A 1 10.59 8.21 13.73
N GLN A 2 9.57 7.99 14.55
CA GLN A 2 8.62 6.89 14.37
C GLN A 2 7.42 7.49 13.66
N ILE A 3 7.23 7.13 12.38
CA ILE A 3 6.28 7.80 11.50
C ILE A 3 4.83 7.39 11.85
N MET A 4 4.64 6.24 12.52
CA MET A 4 3.34 5.75 13.00
C MET A 4 3.50 4.75 14.14
N ASP A 5 2.50 4.67 15.03
CA ASP A 5 2.41 3.65 16.08
C ASP A 5 2.06 2.28 15.47
N GLU A 6 2.88 1.27 15.77
CA GLU A 6 2.73 -0.08 15.25
C GLU A 6 1.44 -0.76 15.74
N ALA A 7 0.99 -0.43 16.95
CA ALA A 7 -0.26 -0.97 17.48
C ALA A 7 -1.48 -0.52 16.65
N SER A 8 -1.37 0.65 16.00
CA SER A 8 -2.39 1.24 15.15
C SER A 8 -2.47 0.62 13.74
N LEU A 9 -1.50 -0.21 13.35
CA LEU A 9 -1.55 -0.93 12.08
C LEU A 9 -2.62 -2.03 12.12
N PRO A 10 -3.45 -2.19 11.08
CA PRO A 10 -4.31 -3.36 10.94
C PRO A 10 -3.51 -4.67 10.93
N GLN A 11 -4.09 -5.75 11.45
CA GLN A 11 -3.43 -7.06 11.62
C GLN A 11 -2.78 -7.59 10.34
N PHE A 12 -3.36 -7.30 9.16
CA PHE A 12 -2.83 -7.74 7.87
C PHE A 12 -1.61 -6.93 7.38
N ILE A 13 -1.37 -5.75 7.95
CA ILE A 13 -0.17 -4.95 7.69
C ILE A 13 0.98 -5.41 8.60
N LYS A 14 0.65 -5.98 9.77
CA LYS A 14 1.60 -6.63 10.70
C LYS A 14 2.06 -7.99 10.15
N GLN A 15 2.48 -8.01 8.90
CA GLN A 15 3.09 -9.16 8.29
C GLN A 15 4.59 -8.93 8.30
N ASP A 16 5.28 -9.68 9.15
CA ASP A 16 6.73 -9.82 9.08
C ASP A 16 7.09 -10.10 7.63
N GLY A 17 7.81 -9.15 7.02
CA GLY A 17 8.14 -9.18 5.61
C GLY A 17 8.89 -10.46 5.26
N SER A 18 8.18 -11.43 4.70
CA SER A 18 8.79 -12.50 3.92
C SER A 18 8.39 -12.31 2.47
N GLY A 19 9.22 -11.52 1.78
CA GLY A 19 9.63 -11.80 0.41
C GLY A 19 8.71 -11.33 -0.70
N SER A 20 9.13 -10.25 -1.36
CA SER A 20 8.98 -10.06 -2.79
C SER A 20 9.32 -11.35 -3.56
N GLY A 21 8.51 -11.67 -4.58
CA GLY A 21 8.89 -12.46 -5.75
C GLY A 21 9.89 -13.62 -5.55
N SER A 22 9.43 -14.75 -5.07
CA SER A 22 9.82 -16.10 -5.50
C SER A 22 9.05 -17.08 -4.62
N GLY A 23 8.60 -18.19 -5.20
CA GLY A 23 7.59 -19.06 -4.59
C GLY A 23 7.86 -19.46 -3.14
N SER A 24 6.77 -19.59 -2.38
CA SER A 24 6.64 -20.17 -1.03
C SER A 24 6.64 -19.18 0.12
N GLY A 25 5.43 -18.84 0.61
CA GLY A 25 5.26 -18.05 1.83
C GLY A 25 3.82 -18.06 2.35
N SER A 26 3.38 -19.19 2.90
CA SER A 26 2.53 -19.28 4.12
C SER A 26 2.01 -20.71 4.25
N SER A 27 2.89 -21.60 4.68
CA SER A 27 2.50 -22.80 5.40
C SER A 27 2.20 -22.33 6.80
N HIS A 28 0.94 -22.30 7.22
CA HIS A 28 0.50 -22.56 8.59
C HIS A 28 -1.03 -22.74 8.60
N ARG A 29 -1.44 -24.00 8.45
CA ARG A 29 -2.42 -24.75 9.27
C ARG A 29 -3.33 -25.66 8.43
N SER A 30 -3.19 -26.95 8.76
CA SER A 30 -4.12 -28.07 8.59
C SER A 30 -4.63 -28.43 7.19
N GLY A 31 -3.98 -29.42 6.58
CA GLY A 31 -4.67 -30.64 6.13
C GLY A 31 -5.63 -30.58 4.94
N GLN A 32 -5.80 -29.45 4.27
CA GLN A 32 -6.59 -29.35 3.05
C GLN A 32 -5.68 -29.03 1.87
N LYS A 33 -6.09 -29.47 0.67
CA LYS A 33 -5.45 -29.20 -0.63
C LYS A 33 -4.83 -27.79 -0.62
N LYS A 34 -3.67 -27.62 -1.25
CA LYS A 34 -3.08 -26.30 -1.53
C LYS A 34 -4.07 -25.50 -2.40
N GLU A 35 -5.10 -24.95 -1.77
CA GLU A 35 -6.09 -24.11 -2.43
C GLU A 35 -5.42 -22.76 -2.56
N ASN A 36 -5.20 -22.32 -3.80
CA ASN A 36 -4.52 -21.07 -4.06
C ASN A 36 -5.47 -19.92 -3.70
N CYS A 37 -5.35 -19.40 -2.47
CA CYS A 37 -6.18 -18.30 -1.97
C CYS A 37 -6.01 -16.99 -2.76
N TYR A 38 -5.01 -16.90 -3.63
CA TYR A 38 -4.78 -15.76 -4.54
C TYR A 38 -5.40 -15.97 -5.93
N SER A 39 -5.93 -17.16 -6.22
CA SER A 39 -6.61 -17.43 -7.49
C SER A 39 -7.93 -16.68 -7.53
N LEU A 40 -8.26 -16.01 -8.64
CA LEU A 40 -9.56 -15.36 -8.83
C LEU A 40 -10.75 -16.33 -8.68
N ASP A 41 -10.52 -17.61 -8.99
CA ASP A 41 -11.54 -18.67 -8.90
C ASP A 41 -11.66 -19.29 -7.50
N HIS A 42 -11.00 -18.74 -6.48
CA HIS A 42 -11.20 -19.22 -5.13
C HIS A 42 -12.66 -18.99 -4.71
N PRO A 43 -13.36 -19.98 -4.12
CA PRO A 43 -14.78 -19.87 -3.79
C PRO A 43 -15.13 -18.61 -3.00
N PHE A 44 -14.27 -18.23 -2.05
CA PHE A 44 -14.40 -16.98 -1.30
C PHE A 44 -14.47 -15.72 -2.18
N HIS A 45 -13.62 -15.60 -3.21
CA HIS A 45 -13.62 -14.41 -4.08
C HIS A 45 -14.85 -14.38 -4.96
N GLN A 46 -15.32 -15.53 -5.43
CA GLN A 46 -16.57 -15.64 -6.20
C GLN A 46 -17.79 -15.25 -5.36
N GLU A 47 -17.87 -15.77 -4.14
CA GLU A 47 -18.95 -15.44 -3.19
C GLU A 47 -18.92 -13.95 -2.83
N LEU A 48 -17.75 -13.40 -2.52
CA LEU A 48 -17.58 -11.98 -2.21
C LEU A 48 -17.98 -11.10 -3.40
N TYR A 49 -17.57 -11.46 -4.62
CA TYR A 49 -17.94 -10.72 -5.82
C TYR A 49 -19.45 -10.71 -6.04
N ASN A 50 -20.10 -11.87 -5.92
CA ASN A 50 -21.55 -11.99 -6.07
C ASN A 50 -22.29 -11.18 -5.01
N TYR A 51 -21.86 -11.27 -3.75
CA TYR A 51 -22.42 -10.48 -2.66
C TYR A 51 -22.31 -8.96 -2.92
N ILE A 52 -21.13 -8.47 -3.32
CA ILE A 52 -20.94 -7.04 -3.64
C ILE A 52 -21.84 -6.62 -4.81
N LYS A 53 -21.98 -7.48 -5.83
CA LYS A 53 -22.83 -7.23 -6.98
C LYS A 53 -24.30 -7.14 -6.59
N GLU A 54 -24.80 -8.04 -5.75
CA GLU A 54 -26.15 -7.99 -5.20
C GLU A 54 -26.37 -6.73 -4.36
N GLN A 55 -25.44 -6.42 -3.46
CA GLN A 55 -25.49 -5.19 -2.65
C GLN A 55 -25.49 -3.92 -3.50
N TYR A 56 -24.83 -3.92 -4.66
CA TYR A 56 -24.87 -2.79 -5.59
C TYR A 56 -26.23 -2.67 -6.30
N GLN A 57 -26.87 -3.79 -6.64
CA GLN A 57 -28.17 -3.80 -7.32
C GLN A 57 -29.32 -3.43 -6.38
N GLU A 58 -29.25 -3.81 -5.11
CA GLU A 58 -30.27 -3.52 -4.10
C GLU A 58 -30.22 -2.07 -3.58
N ARG A 59 -29.04 -1.45 -3.61
CA ARG A 59 -28.90 -0.03 -3.27
C ARG A 59 -29.39 0.80 -4.45
N GLU A 60 -30.29 1.75 -4.20
CA GLU A 60 -30.53 2.82 -5.18
C GLU A 60 -29.18 3.39 -5.62
N HIS A 61 -29.06 3.79 -6.89
CA HIS A 61 -27.88 4.44 -7.44
C HIS A 61 -27.61 5.77 -6.71
N VAL A 62 -27.06 5.69 -5.50
CA VAL A 62 -26.46 6.81 -4.80
C VAL A 62 -25.17 7.07 -5.56
N GLN A 63 -25.22 8.03 -6.47
CA GLN A 63 -24.01 8.49 -7.15
C GLN A 63 -22.96 8.78 -6.08
N PRO A 64 -21.69 8.39 -6.29
CA PRO A 64 -20.63 8.74 -5.37
C PRO A 64 -20.73 10.23 -5.09
N ILE A 65 -20.86 10.61 -3.81
CA ILE A 65 -20.90 12.01 -3.43
C ILE A 65 -19.62 12.62 -3.99
N ARG A 66 -19.77 13.55 -4.94
CA ARG A 66 -18.63 14.24 -5.54
C ARG A 66 -17.94 15.03 -4.44
N GLN A 67 -16.89 14.44 -3.88
CA GLN A 67 -15.98 15.16 -3.00
C GLN A 67 -15.16 16.09 -3.89
N GLY A 68 -15.34 17.40 -3.71
CA GLY A 68 -14.57 18.41 -4.44
C GLY A 68 -13.09 18.29 -4.11
N SER A 69 -12.22 18.66 -5.05
CA SER A 69 -10.80 18.80 -4.76
C SER A 69 -10.52 20.17 -4.12
N VAL A 70 -9.61 20.19 -3.15
CA VAL A 70 -9.06 21.43 -2.60
C VAL A 70 -7.62 21.55 -3.11
N HIS A 71 -7.29 22.69 -3.71
CA HIS A 71 -5.92 23.00 -4.05
C HIS A 71 -5.17 23.34 -2.76
N VAL A 72 -4.29 22.45 -2.32
CA VAL A 72 -3.39 22.72 -1.19
C VAL A 72 -2.15 23.38 -1.76
N SER A 73 -1.99 24.68 -1.49
CA SER A 73 -0.75 25.39 -1.78
C SER A 73 0.36 24.82 -0.90
N VAL A 74 1.46 24.41 -1.52
CA VAL A 74 2.67 24.04 -0.79
C VAL A 74 3.27 25.35 -0.25
N PRO A 75 3.46 25.50 1.07
CA PRO A 75 4.14 26.66 1.61
C PRO A 75 5.58 26.70 1.08
N ASP A 76 6.09 27.90 0.83
CA ASP A 76 7.49 28.09 0.45
C ASP A 76 8.37 27.36 1.47
N LEU A 77 9.15 26.39 0.98
CA LEU A 77 10.06 25.63 1.82
C LEU A 77 11.00 26.65 2.51
N PRO A 78 11.17 26.59 3.84
CA PRO A 78 12.22 27.36 4.47
C PRO A 78 13.56 26.99 3.82
N GLN A 79 14.48 27.95 3.81
CA GLN A 79 15.82 27.89 3.20
C GLN A 79 16.56 26.55 3.41
N GLU A 80 16.22 25.82 4.47
CA GLU A 80 16.58 24.43 4.79
C GLU A 80 16.38 23.43 3.63
N GLY A 81 15.27 23.50 2.88
CA GLY A 81 15.04 22.61 1.73
C GLY A 81 16.04 22.82 0.60
N THR A 82 16.52 24.06 0.45
CA THR A 82 17.57 24.42 -0.51
C THR A 82 18.94 23.94 -0.05
N GLU A 83 19.21 23.96 1.26
CA GLU A 83 20.44 23.42 1.83
C GLU A 83 20.52 21.90 1.67
N ILE A 84 19.44 21.16 1.93
CA ILE A 84 19.40 19.70 1.71
C ILE A 84 19.69 19.35 0.25
N ALA A 85 19.06 20.05 -0.71
CA ALA A 85 19.30 19.83 -2.13
C ALA A 85 20.76 20.12 -2.54
N LYS A 86 21.36 21.17 -1.97
CA LYS A 86 22.79 21.48 -2.18
C LYS A 86 23.70 20.41 -1.59
N THR A 87 23.42 19.95 -0.37
CA THR A 87 24.20 18.90 0.30
C THR A 87 24.16 17.59 -0.47
N ILE A 88 22.98 17.15 -0.91
CA ILE A 88 22.83 15.93 -1.73
C ILE A 88 23.63 16.04 -3.03
N LYS A 89 23.55 17.20 -3.70
CA LYS A 89 24.29 17.45 -4.95
C LYS A 89 25.81 17.37 -4.75
N LEU A 90 26.33 17.94 -3.67
CA LEU A 90 27.77 17.91 -3.36
C LEU A 90 28.27 16.51 -3.04
N GLU A 91 27.53 15.72 -2.26
CA GLU A 91 27.91 14.34 -1.95
C GLU A 91 27.92 13.44 -3.19
N LEU A 92 26.95 13.61 -4.09
CA LEU A 92 26.93 12.87 -5.37
C LEU A 92 28.13 13.20 -6.26
N GLN A 93 28.50 14.49 -6.36
CA GLN A 93 29.70 14.90 -7.11
C GLN A 93 30.99 14.36 -6.48
N LYS A 94 31.05 14.27 -5.15
CA LYS A 94 32.21 13.69 -4.47
C LYS A 94 32.37 12.20 -4.81
N LEU A 95 31.27 11.46 -4.90
CA LEU A 95 31.28 10.05 -5.31
C LEU A 95 31.71 9.89 -6.78
N GLU A 96 31.29 10.79 -7.67
CA GLU A 96 31.66 10.77 -9.09
C GLU A 96 33.15 11.09 -9.33
N ASN A 97 33.77 11.92 -8.48
CA ASN A 97 35.19 12.27 -8.58
C ASN A 97 36.13 11.30 -7.83
N THR A 98 35.60 10.18 -7.34
CA THR A 98 36.38 9.12 -6.65
C THR A 98 36.48 7.87 -7.54
N ASP A 99 36.81 8.08 -8.82
CA ASP A 99 37.28 7.07 -9.77
C ASP A 99 38.66 7.46 -10.32
#